data_AF-A0AAT9JX57-F1
#
_entry.id   AF-A0AAT9JX57-F1
#
_cell.length_a   1.000
_cell.length_b   1.000
_cell.length_c   1.000
_cell.angle_alpha   90.00
_cell.angle_beta   90.00
_cell.angle_gamma   90.00
#
_symmetry.space_group_name_H-M   'P 1'
#
loop_
_entity.id
_entity.type
_entity.pdbx_description
1 polymer ?
#
loop_
_entity_poly.entity_id
_entity_poly.type
_entity_poly.pdbx_seq_one_letter_code
_entity_poly.pdbx_strand_id
1 'polypeptide(L)'
;MTVLTIYREDLPKQPLTHTTDAAEIAALLAQQGLRFERWPAQAELADDATPEQILTAYAPEIDRVKTEGGYITVDAISLRPDHPDRAALRQKFLAEHIHSEDEVRFFVAGQGLFSLHLGDRVYALLCTQNDWISVPAGTRHWFDMGSQPYFTALRFFNNPEGWVAQFTGSEIASQFPLLP
;
A
#
# COMPACT_ATOMS: atom_id res chain seq x y z
N MET A 1 8.99 -10.74 -1.31
CA MET A 1 7.93 -11.66 -0.86
C MET A 1 7.00 -10.88 0.05
N THR A 2 5.69 -11.04 -0.11
CA THR A 2 4.69 -10.40 0.75
C THR A 2 4.77 -10.93 2.17
N VAL A 3 4.66 -10.05 3.15
CA VAL A 3 4.72 -10.40 4.57
C VAL A 3 3.67 -9.58 5.32
N LEU A 4 2.90 -10.23 6.20
CA LEU A 4 2.11 -9.54 7.22
C LEU A 4 2.72 -9.79 8.59
N THR A 5 2.97 -8.72 9.33
CA THR A 5 3.34 -8.79 10.74
C THR A 5 2.35 -7.97 11.58
N ILE A 6 1.81 -8.56 12.63
CA ILE A 6 0.82 -7.91 13.50
C ILE A 6 1.45 -7.67 14.87
N TYR A 7 1.28 -6.47 15.38
CA TYR A 7 1.74 -6.04 16.68
C TYR A 7 0.57 -5.52 17.51
N ARG A 8 0.73 -5.50 18.84
CA ARG A 8 -0.02 -4.56 19.68
C ARG A 8 0.64 -3.18 19.58
N GLU A 9 -0.17 -2.13 19.70
CA GLU A 9 0.32 -0.75 19.63
C GLU A 9 1.40 -0.44 20.68
N ASP A 10 1.31 -1.07 21.87
CA ASP A 10 2.21 -0.86 22.99
C ASP A 10 3.44 -1.78 23.01
N LEU A 11 3.54 -2.72 22.06
CA LEU A 11 4.63 -3.69 21.95
C LEU A 11 5.21 -3.75 20.51
N PRO A 12 5.74 -2.64 19.97
CA PRO A 12 6.14 -2.53 18.55
C PRO A 12 7.31 -3.43 18.14
N LYS A 13 7.97 -4.10 19.08
CA LYS A 13 9.12 -4.99 18.85
C LYS A 13 8.80 -6.47 19.07
N GLN A 14 7.55 -6.80 19.43
CA GLN A 14 7.13 -8.16 19.75
C GLN A 14 5.94 -8.53 18.86
N PRO A 15 6.19 -9.13 17.69
CA PRO A 15 5.12 -9.51 16.79
C PRO A 15 4.24 -10.59 17.44
N LEU A 16 2.92 -10.37 17.40
CA LEU A 16 1.92 -11.38 17.78
C LEU A 16 1.74 -12.43 16.67
N THR A 17 1.87 -11.99 15.42
CA THR A 17 1.70 -12.81 14.23
C THR A 17 2.70 -12.38 13.18
N HIS A 18 3.24 -13.36 12.46
CA HIS A 18 4.09 -13.15 11.31
C HIS A 18 3.79 -14.24 10.29
N THR A 19 3.34 -13.86 9.10
CA THR A 19 2.98 -14.82 8.05
C THR A 19 3.34 -14.29 6.66
N THR A 20 3.62 -15.23 5.78
CA THR A 20 3.89 -15.02 4.34
C THR A 20 2.86 -15.74 3.47
N ASP A 21 1.89 -16.43 4.09
CA ASP A 21 0.83 -17.14 3.38
C ASP A 21 -0.23 -16.15 2.91
N ALA A 22 -0.41 -16.04 1.59
CA ALA A 22 -1.32 -15.05 1.00
C ALA A 22 -2.79 -15.26 1.41
N ALA A 23 -3.23 -16.50 1.63
CA ALA A 23 -4.60 -16.78 2.04
C ALA A 23 -4.82 -16.41 3.51
N GLU A 24 -3.84 -16.68 4.37
CA GLU A 24 -3.86 -16.24 5.77
C GLU A 24 -3.84 -14.72 5.88
N ILE A 25 -2.98 -14.04 5.11
CA ILE A 25 -2.92 -12.58 5.02
C ILE A 25 -4.29 -12.01 4.64
N ALA A 26 -4.90 -12.52 3.57
CA ALA A 26 -6.22 -12.09 3.11
C ALA A 26 -7.29 -12.29 4.20
N ALA A 27 -7.29 -13.44 4.87
CA ALA A 27 -8.26 -13.74 5.93
C ALA A 27 -8.11 -12.83 7.15
N LEU A 28 -6.89 -12.54 7.59
CA LEU A 28 -6.62 -11.66 8.74
C LEU A 28 -7.02 -10.20 8.45
N LEU A 29 -6.73 -9.71 7.24
CA LEU A 29 -7.11 -8.36 6.82
C LEU A 29 -8.63 -8.23 6.62
N ALA A 30 -9.29 -9.25 6.06
CA ALA A 30 -10.73 -9.27 5.87
C ALA A 30 -11.52 -9.18 7.19
N GLN A 31 -10.99 -9.78 8.28
CA GLN A 31 -11.60 -9.64 9.61
C GLN A 31 -11.63 -8.20 10.11
N GLN A 32 -10.78 -7.33 9.58
CA GLN A 32 -10.71 -5.90 9.90
C GLN A 32 -11.39 -5.02 8.85
N GLY A 33 -12.07 -5.61 7.86
CA GLY A 33 -12.72 -4.89 6.77
C GLY A 33 -11.80 -4.43 5.65
N LEU A 34 -10.53 -4.86 5.64
CA LEU A 34 -9.60 -4.60 4.53
C LEU A 34 -9.67 -5.72 3.49
N ARG A 35 -9.28 -5.40 2.25
CA ARG A 35 -9.12 -6.41 1.21
C ARG A 35 -7.68 -6.51 0.75
N PHE A 36 -7.24 -7.74 0.54
CA PHE A 36 -5.95 -8.07 -0.04
C PHE A 36 -6.12 -9.19 -1.06
N GLU A 37 -5.52 -9.04 -2.22
CA GLU A 37 -5.52 -10.03 -3.30
C GLU A 37 -4.13 -10.13 -3.91
N ARG A 38 -3.77 -11.32 -4.42
CA ARG A 38 -2.64 -11.48 -5.32
C ARG A 38 -3.16 -11.75 -6.72
N TRP A 39 -2.85 -10.86 -7.65
CA TRP A 39 -3.29 -11.05 -9.03
C TRP A 39 -2.33 -12.00 -9.74
N PRO A 40 -2.83 -12.88 -10.62
CA PRO A 40 -1.97 -13.70 -11.47
C PRO A 40 -1.29 -12.89 -12.59
N ALA A 41 -1.39 -11.55 -12.56
CA ALA A 41 -0.93 -10.67 -13.61
C ALA A 41 0.60 -10.77 -13.75
N GLN A 42 1.07 -11.09 -14.96
CA GLN A 42 2.49 -11.25 -15.30
C GLN A 42 2.77 -10.45 -16.58
N ALA A 43 2.53 -9.14 -16.52
CA ALA A 43 2.98 -8.28 -17.60
C ALA A 43 4.51 -8.16 -17.57
N GLU A 44 5.17 -8.53 -18.65
CA GLU A 44 6.58 -8.22 -18.86
C GLU A 44 6.71 -6.75 -19.25
N LEU A 45 7.21 -5.94 -18.31
CA LEU A 45 7.43 -4.51 -18.49
C LEU A 45 8.91 -4.20 -18.33
N ALA A 46 9.41 -3.26 -19.13
CA ALA A 46 10.74 -2.71 -18.94
C ALA A 46 10.80 -1.87 -17.64
N ASP A 47 11.98 -1.75 -17.03
CA ASP A 47 12.18 -0.97 -15.80
C ASP A 47 11.81 0.52 -15.94
N ASP A 48 11.91 1.04 -17.17
CA ASP A 48 11.61 2.39 -17.61
C ASP A 48 10.25 2.52 -18.31
N ALA A 49 9.38 1.50 -18.20
CA ALA A 49 8.04 1.53 -18.79
C ALA A 49 7.27 2.80 -18.37
N THR A 50 6.69 3.47 -19.35
CA THR A 50 5.92 4.69 -19.10
C THR A 50 4.61 4.36 -18.38
N PRO A 51 3.98 5.33 -17.68
CA PRO A 51 2.66 5.15 -17.08
C PRO A 51 1.62 4.59 -18.06
N GLU A 52 1.63 5.03 -19.31
CA GLU A 52 0.69 4.58 -20.35
C GLU A 52 0.91 3.11 -20.73
N GLN A 53 2.17 2.68 -20.82
CA GLN A 53 2.52 1.28 -21.10
C GLN A 53 2.07 0.37 -19.95
N ILE A 54 2.28 0.81 -18.71
CA ILE A 54 1.83 0.08 -17.51
C ILE A 54 0.30 -0.03 -17.51
N LEU A 55 -0.42 1.08 -17.70
CA LEU A 55 -1.88 1.08 -17.74
C LEU A 55 -2.43 0.18 -18.86
N THR A 56 -1.78 0.18 -20.03
CA THR A 56 -2.16 -0.70 -21.15
C THR A 56 -1.96 -2.17 -20.81
N ALA A 57 -0.84 -2.51 -20.15
CA ALA A 57 -0.49 -3.88 -19.82
C ALA A 57 -1.42 -4.51 -18.77
N TYR A 58 -1.95 -3.70 -17.85
CA TYR A 58 -2.88 -4.13 -16.79
C TYR A 58 -4.34 -3.74 -17.07
N ALA A 59 -4.69 -3.38 -18.31
CA ALA A 59 -6.03 -2.93 -18.64
C ALA A 59 -7.14 -3.93 -18.22
N PRO A 60 -7.00 -5.26 -18.41
CA PRO A 60 -8.02 -6.22 -17.99
C PRO A 60 -8.28 -6.20 -16.47
N GLU A 61 -7.22 -6.17 -15.65
CA GLU A 61 -7.36 -6.14 -14.19
C GLU A 61 -7.87 -4.78 -13.70
N ILE A 62 -7.43 -3.69 -14.35
CA ILE A 62 -7.94 -2.34 -14.08
C ILE A 62 -9.45 -2.29 -14.32
N ASP A 63 -9.92 -2.76 -15.47
CA ASP A 63 -11.35 -2.74 -15.83
C ASP A 63 -12.19 -3.57 -14.86
N ARG A 64 -11.67 -4.71 -14.40
CA ARG A 64 -12.29 -5.53 -13.36
C ARG A 64 -12.49 -4.72 -12.07
N VAL A 65 -11.41 -4.10 -11.56
CA VAL A 65 -11.47 -3.34 -10.30
C VAL A 65 -12.37 -2.11 -10.42
N LYS A 66 -12.32 -1.39 -11.55
CA LYS A 66 -13.21 -0.25 -11.80
C LYS A 66 -14.67 -0.67 -11.78
N THR A 67 -15.00 -1.81 -12.39
CA THR A 67 -16.38 -2.32 -12.45
C THR A 67 -16.87 -2.79 -11.09
N GLU A 68 -16.03 -3.48 -10.30
CA GLU A 68 -16.41 -3.98 -8.98
C GLU A 68 -16.47 -2.89 -7.90
N GLY A 69 -15.54 -1.94 -7.92
CA GLY A 69 -15.34 -0.96 -6.85
C GLY A 69 -15.78 0.48 -7.18
N GLY A 70 -16.22 0.75 -8.40
CA GLY A 70 -16.72 2.08 -8.80
C GLY A 70 -15.64 3.14 -9.04
N TYR A 71 -14.37 2.74 -9.16
CA TYR A 71 -13.25 3.66 -9.41
C TYR A 71 -13.32 4.31 -10.78
N ILE A 72 -13.17 5.64 -10.82
CA ILE A 72 -13.31 6.45 -12.04
C ILE A 72 -11.97 6.54 -12.77
N THR A 73 -10.91 6.86 -12.02
CA THR A 73 -9.58 7.10 -12.58
C THR A 73 -8.54 6.15 -11.99
N VAL A 74 -7.55 5.82 -12.82
CA VAL A 74 -6.39 5.03 -12.43
C VAL A 74 -5.16 5.70 -13.01
N ASP A 75 -4.11 5.82 -12.22
CA ASP A 75 -2.80 6.21 -12.71
C ASP A 75 -1.72 5.22 -12.25
N ALA A 76 -0.54 5.33 -12.86
CA ALA A 76 0.64 4.59 -12.48
C ALA A 76 1.68 5.56 -11.92
N ILE A 77 2.21 5.24 -10.74
CA ILE A 77 3.31 5.99 -10.11
C ILE A 77 4.51 5.07 -9.90
N SER A 78 5.69 5.62 -10.11
CA SER A 78 6.96 4.96 -9.86
C SER A 78 7.83 5.84 -8.99
N LEU A 79 8.49 5.24 -8.00
CA LEU A 79 9.58 5.90 -7.28
C LEU A 79 10.82 5.01 -7.34
N ARG A 80 11.97 5.66 -7.56
CA ARG A 80 13.28 5.02 -7.73
C ARG A 80 14.27 5.60 -6.70
N PRO A 81 15.37 4.89 -6.39
CA PRO A 81 16.31 5.32 -5.35
C PRO A 81 17.03 6.63 -5.67
N ASP A 82 17.10 7.03 -6.93
CA ASP A 82 17.73 8.27 -7.40
C ASP A 82 16.80 9.49 -7.37
N HIS A 83 15.52 9.32 -7.00
CA HIS A 83 14.58 10.45 -6.91
C HIS A 83 15.07 11.51 -5.91
N PRO A 84 15.21 12.79 -6.31
CA PRO A 84 15.85 13.82 -5.50
C PRO A 84 15.11 14.06 -4.17
N ASP A 85 13.77 14.03 -4.21
CA ASP A 85 12.93 14.27 -3.03
C ASP A 85 12.62 13.02 -2.20
N ARG A 86 13.28 11.87 -2.44
CA ARG A 86 12.92 10.59 -1.79
C ARG A 86 12.86 10.68 -0.27
N ALA A 87 13.78 11.42 0.35
CA ALA A 87 13.83 11.55 1.80
C ALA A 87 12.65 12.38 2.34
N ALA A 88 12.33 13.49 1.69
CA ALA A 88 11.23 14.36 2.07
C ALA A 88 9.87 13.67 1.84
N LEU A 89 9.71 12.96 0.71
CA LEU A 89 8.53 12.14 0.44
C LEU A 89 8.37 11.05 1.50
N ARG A 90 9.46 10.41 1.92
CA ARG A 90 9.40 9.30 2.89
C ARG A 90 8.94 9.83 4.23
N GLN A 91 9.52 10.93 4.68
CA GLN A 91 9.11 11.59 5.91
C GLN A 91 7.62 11.95 5.90
N LYS A 92 7.10 12.42 4.77
CA LYS A 92 5.67 12.74 4.63
C LYS A 92 4.78 11.50 4.75
N PHE A 93 5.14 10.39 4.06
CA PHE A 93 4.32 9.17 4.07
C PHE A 93 4.40 8.38 5.38
N LEU A 94 5.46 8.58 6.17
CA LEU A 94 5.62 8.00 7.51
C LEU A 94 4.72 8.63 8.57
N ALA A 95 4.16 9.82 8.35
CA ALA A 95 3.22 10.40 9.29
C ALA A 95 1.88 9.69 9.21
N GLU A 96 1.30 9.30 10.35
CA GLU A 96 -0.02 8.65 10.37
C GLU A 96 -1.09 9.59 9.83
N HIS A 97 -1.90 9.07 8.92
CA HIS A 97 -2.97 9.80 8.26
C HIS A 97 -4.19 8.91 8.00
N ILE A 98 -5.28 9.57 7.60
CA ILE A 98 -6.47 8.96 7.03
C ILE A 98 -6.76 9.60 5.66
N HIS A 99 -7.51 8.88 4.84
CA HIS A 99 -8.12 9.39 3.62
C HIS A 99 -9.65 9.41 3.77
N SER A 100 -10.30 10.34 3.08
CA SER A 100 -11.78 10.40 3.01
C SER A 100 -12.37 9.40 2.02
N GLU A 101 -11.52 8.77 1.21
CA GLU A 101 -11.86 7.70 0.28
C GLU A 101 -10.97 6.48 0.54
N ASP A 102 -11.34 5.36 -0.07
CA ASP A 102 -10.55 4.13 -0.01
C ASP A 102 -9.20 4.35 -0.70
N GLU A 103 -8.12 3.92 -0.04
CA GLU A 103 -6.81 3.87 -0.65
C GLU A 103 -6.60 2.50 -1.30
N VAL A 104 -6.63 2.48 -2.64
CA VAL A 104 -6.45 1.25 -3.41
C VAL A 104 -5.18 1.29 -4.23
N ARG A 105 -4.37 0.23 -4.07
CA ARG A 105 -3.06 0.09 -4.71
C ARG A 105 -2.88 -1.30 -5.28
N PHE A 106 -2.28 -1.36 -6.46
CA PHE A 106 -1.72 -2.58 -7.02
C PHE A 106 -0.23 -2.40 -7.27
N PHE A 107 0.62 -3.28 -6.75
CA PHE A 107 2.05 -3.21 -6.95
C PHE A 107 2.46 -3.92 -8.25
N VAL A 108 2.90 -3.15 -9.23
CA VAL A 108 3.43 -3.65 -10.51
C VAL A 108 4.86 -4.14 -10.36
N ALA A 109 5.66 -3.45 -9.56
CA ALA A 109 7.06 -3.79 -9.30
C ALA A 109 7.51 -3.29 -7.93
N GLY A 110 8.56 -3.91 -7.41
CA GLY A 110 9.19 -3.49 -6.16
C GLY A 110 8.35 -3.79 -4.93
N GLN A 111 8.42 -2.90 -3.93
CA GLN A 111 7.79 -3.13 -2.63
C GLN A 111 7.46 -1.84 -1.88
N GLY A 112 6.54 -1.94 -0.92
CA GLY A 112 6.22 -0.89 0.04
C GLY A 112 5.50 -1.45 1.26
N LEU A 113 5.63 -0.79 2.40
CA LEU A 113 5.10 -1.24 3.68
C LEU A 113 3.90 -0.39 4.09
N PHE A 114 2.72 -0.99 4.10
CA PHE A 114 1.52 -0.42 4.71
C PHE A 114 1.49 -0.79 6.19
N SER A 115 1.42 0.21 7.06
CA SER A 115 1.19 -0.01 8.48
C SER A 115 -0.19 0.52 8.85
N LEU A 116 -1.11 -0.40 9.13
CA LEU A 116 -2.53 -0.12 9.35
C LEU A 116 -2.82 -0.17 10.84
N HIS A 117 -3.27 0.94 11.40
CA HIS A 117 -3.56 1.08 12.82
C HIS A 117 -5.06 0.84 13.09
N LEU A 118 -5.36 -0.35 13.60
CA LEU A 118 -6.71 -0.91 13.71
C LEU A 118 -6.96 -1.35 15.16
N GLY A 119 -7.83 -0.63 15.86
CA GLY A 119 -8.05 -0.86 17.29
C GLY A 119 -6.78 -0.60 18.10
N ASP A 120 -6.34 -1.58 18.89
CA ASP A 120 -5.11 -1.59 19.70
C ASP A 120 -3.93 -2.28 18.98
N ARG A 121 -4.03 -2.46 17.66
CA ARG A 121 -3.07 -3.23 16.87
C ARG A 121 -2.56 -2.47 15.65
N VAL A 122 -1.36 -2.83 15.23
CA VAL A 122 -0.74 -2.38 13.99
C VAL A 122 -0.47 -3.58 13.09
N TYR A 123 -1.04 -3.54 11.88
CA TYR A 123 -0.86 -4.55 10.84
C TYR A 123 0.15 -3.99 9.82
N ALA A 124 1.38 -4.48 9.89
CA ALA A 124 2.46 -4.12 8.99
C ALA A 124 2.50 -5.10 7.81
N LEU A 125 1.92 -4.68 6.68
CA LEU A 125 1.85 -5.44 5.43
C LEU A 125 2.91 -4.94 4.44
N LEU A 126 3.96 -5.73 4.26
CA LEU A 126 4.92 -5.53 3.18
C LEU A 126 4.30 -6.04 1.88
N CYS A 127 3.82 -5.13 1.05
CA CYS A 127 3.36 -5.41 -0.30
C CYS A 127 4.54 -5.49 -1.27
N THR A 128 4.44 -6.41 -2.22
CA THR A 128 5.39 -6.64 -3.30
C THR A 128 4.65 -6.80 -4.62
N GLN A 129 5.37 -6.99 -5.73
CA GLN A 129 4.78 -7.24 -7.04
C GLN A 129 3.60 -8.23 -6.98
N ASN A 130 2.54 -7.85 -7.69
CA ASN A 130 1.25 -8.52 -7.83
C ASN A 130 0.31 -8.44 -6.62
N ASP A 131 0.70 -7.73 -5.57
CA ASP A 131 -0.19 -7.48 -4.44
C ASP A 131 -1.14 -6.33 -4.75
N TRP A 132 -2.44 -6.58 -4.55
CA TRP A 132 -3.49 -5.59 -4.53
C TRP A 132 -4.00 -5.42 -3.11
N ILE A 133 -4.18 -4.18 -2.67
CA ILE A 133 -4.73 -3.82 -1.37
C ILE A 133 -5.78 -2.72 -1.54
N SER A 134 -6.86 -2.83 -0.75
CA SER A 134 -7.84 -1.77 -0.56
C SER A 134 -7.99 -1.47 0.93
N VAL A 135 -7.62 -0.25 1.29
CA VAL A 135 -7.70 0.30 2.65
C VAL A 135 -8.93 1.19 2.72
N PRO A 136 -9.94 0.87 3.55
CA PRO A 136 -11.15 1.67 3.64
C PRO A 136 -10.91 3.11 4.10
N ALA A 137 -11.74 4.04 3.63
CA ALA A 137 -11.78 5.42 4.10
C ALA A 137 -11.82 5.52 5.64
N GLY A 138 -11.12 6.50 6.20
CA GLY A 138 -11.04 6.73 7.64
C GLY A 138 -10.10 5.77 8.39
N THR A 139 -9.50 4.80 7.73
CA THR A 139 -8.50 3.91 8.33
C THR A 139 -7.23 4.70 8.65
N ARG A 140 -6.77 4.66 9.90
CA ARG A 140 -5.48 5.23 10.30
C ARG A 140 -4.35 4.36 9.75
N HIS A 141 -3.43 4.94 9.01
CA HIS A 141 -2.30 4.22 8.46
C HIS A 141 -1.14 5.15 8.14
N TRP A 142 0.01 4.56 7.86
CA TRP A 142 1.16 5.22 7.23
C TRP A 142 1.80 4.27 6.22
N PHE A 143 2.55 4.85 5.30
CA PHE A 143 3.22 4.12 4.24
C PHE A 143 4.72 4.35 4.30
N ASP A 144 5.49 3.27 4.38
CA ASP A 144 6.94 3.34 4.27
C ASP A 144 7.41 2.75 2.94
N MET A 145 8.04 3.59 2.13
CA MET A 145 8.63 3.22 0.85
C MET A 145 10.09 2.78 0.94
N GLY A 146 10.70 2.78 2.14
CA GLY A 146 12.11 2.43 2.36
C GLY A 146 13.08 3.59 2.11
N SER A 147 14.33 3.44 2.57
CA SER A 147 15.35 4.51 2.41
C SER A 147 15.84 4.65 0.97
N GLN A 148 15.74 3.54 0.23
CA GLN A 148 16.03 3.41 -1.20
C GLN A 148 14.76 2.89 -1.88
N PRO A 149 13.76 3.75 -2.11
CA PRO A 149 12.48 3.31 -2.61
C PRO A 149 12.62 2.74 -4.02
N TYR A 150 12.06 1.57 -4.22
CA TYR A 150 11.88 0.98 -5.55
C TYR A 150 10.51 0.35 -5.58
N PHE A 151 9.56 1.05 -6.21
CA PHE A 151 8.25 0.50 -6.51
C PHE A 151 7.64 1.15 -7.73
N THR A 152 6.74 0.42 -8.37
CA THR A 152 5.77 0.94 -9.34
C THR A 152 4.41 0.43 -8.90
N ALA A 153 3.43 1.32 -8.79
CA ALA A 153 2.09 0.98 -8.32
C ALA A 153 1.02 1.67 -9.16
N LEU A 154 -0.08 0.95 -9.41
CA LEU A 154 -1.33 1.54 -9.87
C LEU A 154 -2.10 2.09 -8.67
N ARG A 155 -2.66 3.29 -8.83
CA ARG A 155 -3.51 3.93 -7.83
C ARG A 155 -4.90 4.11 -8.41
N PHE A 156 -5.91 3.65 -7.69
CA PHE A 156 -7.31 3.77 -8.11
C PHE A 156 -7.98 4.86 -7.27
N PHE A 157 -8.79 5.69 -7.91
CA PHE A 157 -9.47 6.81 -7.26
C PHE A 157 -10.95 6.86 -7.66
N ASN A 158 -11.81 7.19 -6.69
CA ASN A 158 -13.21 7.50 -6.95
C ASN A 158 -13.37 8.99 -7.26
N ASN A 159 -12.57 9.86 -6.64
CA ASN A 159 -12.51 11.29 -6.93
C ASN A 159 -11.05 11.79 -6.91
N PRO A 160 -10.65 12.67 -7.85
CA PRO A 160 -9.34 13.35 -7.80
C PRO A 160 -9.03 14.12 -6.51
N GLU A 161 -10.02 14.44 -5.67
CA GLU A 161 -9.81 15.14 -4.38
C GLU A 161 -9.65 14.19 -3.17
N GLY A 162 -10.06 12.92 -3.28
CA GLY A 162 -10.19 11.99 -2.15
C GLY A 162 -8.88 11.46 -1.57
N TRP A 163 -7.77 11.61 -2.28
CA TRP A 163 -6.44 11.11 -1.88
C TRP A 163 -5.68 12.06 -0.95
N VAL A 164 -6.24 13.23 -0.63
CA VAL A 164 -5.57 14.17 0.27
C VAL A 164 -5.48 13.56 1.67
N ALA A 165 -4.25 13.40 2.16
CA ALA A 165 -3.99 12.87 3.49
C ALA A 165 -4.41 13.87 4.59
N GLN A 166 -5.19 13.39 5.54
CA GLN A 166 -5.51 14.10 6.78
C GLN A 166 -4.67 13.50 7.90
N PHE A 167 -3.61 14.22 8.32
CA PHE A 167 -2.69 13.74 9.34
C PHE A 167 -3.34 13.73 10.73
N THR A 168 -3.12 12.66 11.49
CA THR A 168 -3.69 12.52 12.84
C THR A 168 -2.92 13.30 13.90
N GLY A 169 -1.65 13.65 13.60
CA GLY A 169 -0.71 14.23 14.56
C GLY A 169 -0.13 13.22 15.55
N SER A 170 -0.44 11.93 15.38
CA SER A 170 0.13 10.84 16.19
C SER A 170 1.57 10.54 15.79
N GLU A 171 2.44 10.38 16.78
CA GLU A 171 3.84 9.97 16.58
C GLU A 171 4.01 8.44 16.56
N ILE A 172 2.92 7.67 16.59
CA ILE A 172 2.95 6.20 16.70
C ILE A 172 3.84 5.54 15.63
N ALA A 173 3.82 6.06 14.41
CA ALA A 173 4.58 5.51 13.29
C ALA A 173 6.09 5.44 13.56
N SER A 174 6.63 6.38 14.34
CA SER A 174 8.06 6.43 14.71
C SER A 174 8.50 5.28 15.63
N GLN A 175 7.55 4.55 16.22
CA GLN A 175 7.82 3.48 17.18
C GLN A 175 7.93 2.11 16.51
N PHE A 176 7.42 1.96 15.28
CA PHE A 176 7.36 0.69 14.56
C PHE A 176 8.57 0.49 13.64
N PRO A 177 8.94 -0.78 13.34
CA PRO A 177 10.01 -1.08 12.40
C PRO A 177 9.76 -0.45 11.02
N LEU A 178 10.80 0.16 10.47
CA LEU A 178 10.80 0.76 9.13
C LEU A 178 11.53 -0.16 8.14
N LEU A 179 11.22 -0.01 6.85
CA LEU A 179 12.00 -0.62 5.79
C LEU A 179 13.43 -0.04 5.76
N PRO A 180 14.45 -0.87 5.49
CA PRO A 180 15.81 -0.38 5.37
C PRO A 180 15.98 0.59 4.20
#